data_AF-A0A7L5YRF0-F1
#
_entry.id   AF-A0A7L5YRF0-F1
#
_cell.length_a   1.000
_cell.length_b   1.000
_cell.length_c   1.000
_cell.angle_alpha   90.00
_cell.angle_beta   90.00
_cell.angle_gamma   90.00
#
_symmetry.space_group_name_H-M   'P 1'
#
loop_
_entity.id
_entity.type
_entity.pdbx_description
1 polymer ?
#
loop_
_entity_poly.entity_id
_entity_poly.type
_entity_poly.pdbx_seq_one_letter_code
_entity_poly.pdbx_strand_id
1 'polypeptide(L)'
;MRGSAWMRVTADGQVIYERVMEAGGQETWQAQQVMVVRTGNAGGVEVTVNGEAQGSLGTTGSIEECTWTLVENQVTRTCMSDAAQTPAATTPALRSPAPTATPTPTREPQT
;
A
#
# COMPACT_ATOMS: atom_id res chain seq x y z
N MET A 1 -8.42 0.54 18.67
CA MET A 1 -7.25 -0.04 19.35
C MET A 1 -6.17 -0.19 18.30
N ARG A 2 -5.05 0.53 18.41
CA ARG A 2 -3.85 0.16 17.63
C ARG A 2 -3.29 -1.07 18.35
N GLY A 3 -3.41 -2.25 17.73
CA GLY A 3 -2.96 -3.52 18.32
C GLY A 3 -1.48 -3.76 18.05
N SER A 4 -0.83 -4.57 18.88
CA SER A 4 0.56 -5.00 18.67
C SER A 4 0.72 -5.63 17.29
N ALA A 5 1.84 -5.36 16.62
CA ALA A 5 2.12 -5.83 15.28
C ALA A 5 3.43 -6.62 15.29
N TRP A 6 3.42 -7.88 14.87
CA TRP A 6 4.68 -8.54 14.53
C TRP A 6 5.30 -7.85 13.32
N MET A 7 6.58 -7.50 13.41
CA MET A 7 7.33 -6.85 12.35
C MET A 7 8.69 -7.50 12.15
N ARG A 8 9.08 -7.63 10.88
CA ARG A 8 10.42 -8.02 10.45
C ARG A 8 10.98 -6.97 9.53
N VAL A 9 12.17 -6.47 9.83
CA VAL A 9 12.90 -5.49 9.03
C VAL A 9 14.21 -6.09 8.59
N THR A 10 14.44 -6.03 7.28
CA THR A 10 15.66 -6.50 6.63
C THR A 10 16.31 -5.30 5.95
N ALA A 11 17.54 -4.97 6.34
CA ALA A 11 18.34 -3.92 5.72
C ALA A 11 19.47 -4.59 4.93
N ASP A 12 19.54 -4.30 3.64
CA ASP A 12 20.60 -4.75 2.73
C ASP A 12 20.83 -6.27 2.76
N GLY A 13 19.73 -7.03 2.92
CA GLY A 13 19.74 -8.49 3.01
C GLY A 13 19.93 -9.06 4.41
N GLN A 14 20.19 -8.24 5.43
CA GLN A 14 20.32 -8.67 6.82
C GLN A 14 19.09 -8.33 7.66
N VAL A 15 18.55 -9.30 8.38
CA VAL A 15 17.46 -9.05 9.34
C VAL A 15 18.01 -8.29 10.54
N ILE A 16 17.56 -7.06 10.73
CA ILE A 16 17.98 -6.18 11.84
C ILE A 16 16.92 -6.07 12.92
N TYR A 17 15.69 -6.49 12.62
CA TYR A 17 14.57 -6.48 13.55
C TYR A 17 13.61 -7.62 13.22
N GLU A 18 13.18 -8.37 14.22
CA GLU A 18 12.14 -9.38 14.09
C GLU A 18 11.47 -9.61 15.45
N ARG A 19 10.41 -8.86 15.75
CA ARG A 19 9.71 -8.94 17.03
C ARG A 19 8.32 -8.29 16.95
N VAL A 20 7.52 -8.50 17.97
CA VAL A 20 6.23 -7.80 18.14
C VAL A 20 6.50 -6.38 18.61
N MET A 21 6.06 -5.41 17.82
CA MET A 21 6.03 -4.00 18.20
C MET A 21 4.72 -3.72 18.93
N GLU A 22 4.83 -3.18 20.14
CA GLU A 22 3.68 -2.73 20.90
C GLU A 22 3.11 -1.43 20.34
N ALA A 23 1.83 -1.18 20.63
CA ALA A 23 1.15 0.02 20.19
C ALA A 23 1.85 1.29 20.71
N GLY A 24 2.12 2.24 19.80
CA GLY A 24 2.86 3.47 20.14
C GLY A 24 4.37 3.30 20.19
N GLY A 25 4.90 2.09 19.94
CA GLY A 25 6.31 1.88 19.71
C GLY A 25 6.77 2.59 18.44
N GLN A 26 7.97 3.15 18.48
CA GLN A 26 8.64 3.75 17.33
C GLN A 26 10.04 3.18 17.24
N GLU A 27 10.43 2.79 16.03
CA GLU A 27 11.76 2.31 15.73
C GLU A 27 12.25 2.99 14.46
N THR A 28 13.54 3.27 14.41
CA THR A 28 14.18 3.91 13.26
C THR A 28 15.32 3.02 12.80
N TRP A 29 15.32 2.71 11.51
CA TRP A 29 16.33 1.89 10.88
C TRP A 29 16.93 2.61 9.69
N GLN A 30 18.14 2.20 9.31
CA GLN A 30 18.85 2.71 8.14
C GLN A 30 19.31 1.53 7.29
N ALA A 31 19.21 1.69 5.97
CA ALA A 31 19.72 0.77 4.96
C ALA A 31 20.47 1.58 3.90
N GLN A 32 21.46 0.96 3.25
CA GLN A 32 22.26 1.58 2.20
C GLN A 32 21.57 1.55 0.84
N GLN A 33 20.93 0.44 0.49
CA GLN A 33 20.35 0.21 -0.84
C GLN A 33 18.93 -0.33 -0.76
N VAL A 34 18.66 -1.31 0.10
CA VAL A 34 17.37 -1.98 0.15
C VAL A 34 16.89 -2.13 1.59
N MET A 35 15.66 -1.72 1.86
CA MET A 35 14.97 -2.00 3.12
C MET A 35 13.68 -2.76 2.86
N VAL A 36 13.51 -3.92 3.47
CA VAL A 36 12.28 -4.73 3.40
C VAL A 36 11.63 -4.73 4.77
N VAL A 37 10.38 -4.27 4.85
CA VAL A 37 9.57 -4.31 6.07
C VAL A 37 8.38 -5.21 5.83
N ARG A 38 8.24 -6.24 6.66
CA ARG A 38 7.07 -7.11 6.70
C ARG A 38 6.37 -6.95 8.03
N THR A 39 5.05 -6.84 8.00
CA THR A 39 4.21 -6.67 9.19
C THR A 39 2.97 -7.54 9.13
N GLY A 40 2.54 -8.06 10.29
CA GLY A 40 1.30 -8.81 10.44
C GLY A 40 0.06 -7.97 10.76
N ASN A 41 0.22 -6.65 10.92
CA ASN A 41 -0.88 -5.71 11.14
C ASN A 41 -0.60 -4.39 10.41
N ALA A 42 -0.68 -4.43 9.08
CA ALA A 42 -0.23 -3.34 8.23
C ALA A 42 -0.96 -2.01 8.42
N GLY A 43 -2.25 -2.05 8.76
CA GLY A 43 -3.03 -0.83 9.09
C GLY A 43 -2.71 -0.22 10.45
N GLY A 44 -1.98 -0.94 11.31
CA GLY A 44 -1.49 -0.42 12.59
C GLY A 44 -0.10 0.20 12.51
N VAL A 45 0.60 0.06 11.39
CA VAL A 45 1.99 0.50 11.21
C VAL A 45 2.03 1.67 10.25
N GLU A 46 2.52 2.81 10.74
CA GLU A 46 2.83 3.99 9.93
C GLU A 46 4.32 4.03 9.60
N VAL A 47 4.66 4.39 8.37
CA VAL A 47 6.05 4.47 7.93
C VAL A 47 6.37 5.86 7.39
N THR A 48 7.55 6.32 7.77
CA THR A 48 8.15 7.57 7.28
C THR A 48 9.52 7.22 6.71
N VAL A 49 9.81 7.68 5.49
CA VAL A 49 11.08 7.43 4.81
C VAL A 49 11.70 8.76 4.44
N ASN A 50 12.94 9.00 4.89
CA ASN A 50 13.66 10.25 4.65
C ASN A 50 12.86 11.53 5.01
N GLY A 51 12.00 11.45 6.03
CA GLY A 51 11.13 12.55 6.47
C GLY A 51 9.78 12.64 5.73
N GLU A 52 9.55 11.82 4.71
CA GLU A 52 8.29 11.76 3.98
C GLU A 52 7.38 10.67 4.54
N ALA A 53 6.19 11.06 4.99
CA ALA A 53 5.20 10.12 5.49
C ALA A 53 4.61 9.29 4.34
N GLN A 54 4.82 7.97 4.39
CA GLN A 54 4.27 7.01 3.42
C GLN A 54 2.86 6.53 3.79
N GLY A 55 2.42 6.84 5.02
CA GLY A 55 1.14 6.39 5.56
C GLY A 55 1.19 4.97 6.11
N SER A 56 0.03 4.32 6.20
CA SER A 56 -0.07 2.94 6.66
C SER A 56 0.42 1.97 5.60
N LEU A 57 1.05 0.87 6.02
CA LEU A 57 1.56 -0.13 5.06
C LEU A 57 0.47 -0.91 4.34
N GLY A 58 -0.73 -0.96 4.91
CA GLY A 58 -1.91 -1.58 4.29
C GLY A 58 -3.13 -1.48 5.19
N THR A 59 -3.99 -2.49 5.12
CA THR A 59 -5.23 -2.56 5.92
C THR A 59 -4.98 -3.17 7.31
N THR A 60 -5.79 -2.79 8.29
CA THR A 60 -5.72 -3.33 9.66
C THR A 60 -5.83 -4.85 9.67
N GLY A 61 -4.93 -5.52 10.38
CA GLY A 61 -4.87 -6.98 10.50
C GLY A 61 -4.39 -7.73 9.25
N SER A 62 -4.02 -7.01 8.19
CA SER A 62 -3.46 -7.63 6.97
C SER A 62 -1.96 -7.77 7.08
N ILE A 63 -1.43 -8.83 6.45
CA ILE A 63 0.00 -9.05 6.32
C ILE A 63 0.48 -8.31 5.07
N GLU A 64 1.41 -7.38 5.23
CA GLU A 64 2.01 -6.66 4.12
C GLU A 64 3.52 -6.75 4.17
N GLU A 65 4.13 -6.75 3.00
CA GLU A 65 5.58 -6.63 2.83
C GLU A 65 5.82 -5.49 1.84
N CYS A 66 6.61 -4.53 2.28
CA CYS A 66 7.00 -3.38 1.50
C CYS A 66 8.52 -3.32 1.41
N THR A 67 9.01 -3.06 0.21
CA THR A 67 10.43 -2.90 -0.09
C THR A 67 10.67 -1.46 -0.53
N TRP A 68 11.69 -0.84 0.04
CA TRP A 68 12.23 0.43 -0.42
C TRP A 68 13.59 0.17 -1.03
N THR A 69 13.76 0.57 -2.29
CA THR A 69 15.04 0.47 -3.00
C THR A 69 15.53 1.86 -3.34
N LEU A 70 16.80 2.14 -3.05
CA LEU A 70 17.49 3.36 -3.44
C LEU A 70 18.26 3.12 -4.74
N VAL A 71 17.83 3.78 -5.82
CA VAL A 71 18.52 3.76 -7.14
C VAL A 71 18.80 5.19 -7.54
N GLU A 72 20.06 5.55 -7.81
CA GLU A 72 20.45 6.90 -8.26
C GLU A 72 19.83 8.04 -7.43
N ASN A 73 19.85 7.89 -6.10
CA ASN A 73 19.29 8.86 -5.16
C ASN A 73 17.75 8.99 -5.18
N GLN A 74 17.05 8.07 -5.82
CA GLN A 74 15.60 7.94 -5.83
C GLN A 74 15.17 6.74 -4.99
N VAL A 75 14.24 6.93 -4.04
CA VAL A 75 13.67 5.84 -3.26
C VAL A 75 12.38 5.37 -3.91
N THR A 76 12.34 4.13 -4.38
CA THR A 76 11.12 3.49 -4.87
C THR A 76 10.56 2.56 -3.81
N ARG A 77 9.30 2.80 -3.43
CA ARG A 77 8.52 1.90 -2.57
C ARG A 77 7.74 0.91 -3.44
N THR A 78 7.78 -0.36 -3.08
CA THR A 78 6.95 -1.41 -3.69
C THR A 78 6.39 -2.27 -2.58
N CYS A 79 5.07 -2.39 -2.51
CA CYS A 79 4.40 -3.28 -1.55
C CYS A 79 3.71 -4.42 -2.27
N MET A 80 3.54 -5.56 -1.59
CA MET A 80 2.81 -6.70 -2.16
C MET A 80 1.37 -6.32 -2.52
N SER A 81 0.69 -5.50 -1.72
CA SER A 81 -0.61 -4.91 -2.06
C SER A 81 -0.59 -3.94 -3.25
N ASP A 82 0.55 -3.31 -3.54
CA ASP A 82 0.69 -2.36 -4.64
C ASP A 82 0.87 -3.06 -6.00
N ALA A 83 1.45 -4.27 -6.02
CA ALA A 83 1.57 -5.08 -7.23
C ALA A 83 0.21 -5.49 -7.84
N ALA A 84 -0.88 -5.45 -7.04
CA ALA A 84 -2.25 -5.62 -7.53
C ALA A 84 -2.87 -4.31 -8.08
N GLN A 85 -2.25 -3.16 -7.83
CA GLN A 85 -2.60 -1.88 -8.44
C GLN A 85 -1.82 -1.73 -9.75
N THR A 86 -2.26 -2.45 -10.78
CA THR A 86 -2.15 -1.91 -12.14
C THR A 86 -2.66 -0.47 -12.09
N PRO A 87 -1.97 0.55 -12.65
CA PRO A 87 -2.51 1.90 -12.68
C PRO A 87 -3.82 1.85 -13.46
N ALA A 88 -4.95 1.76 -12.75
CA ALA A 88 -6.24 2.07 -13.32
C ALA A 88 -6.11 3.53 -13.72
N ALA A 89 -6.09 3.75 -15.03
CA ALA A 89 -5.99 5.06 -15.63
C ALA A 89 -6.83 6.06 -14.84
N THR A 90 -6.16 7.03 -14.21
CA THR A 90 -6.76 8.28 -13.78
C THR A 90 -7.43 8.87 -15.02
N THR A 91 -8.72 8.63 -15.16
CA THR A 91 -9.55 9.40 -16.09
C THR A 91 -9.72 10.76 -15.41
N PRO A 92 -9.10 11.85 -15.91
CA PRO A 92 -9.38 13.16 -15.34
C PRO A 92 -10.87 13.42 -15.51
N ALA A 93 -11.54 13.74 -14.40
CA ALA A 93 -12.95 14.07 -14.37
C ALA A 93 -13.25 15.20 -15.37
N LEU A 94 -13.90 14.86 -16.49
CA LEU A 94 -14.45 15.83 -17.41
C LEU A 94 -15.96 15.91 -17.19
N ARG A 95 -16.35 16.81 -16.26
CA ARG A 95 -17.58 17.63 -16.29
C ARG A 95 -18.89 16.92 -16.75
N SER A 96 -19.75 16.63 -15.76
CA SER A 96 -21.22 16.50 -15.85
C SER A 96 -21.88 17.58 -16.75
N PRO A 97 -23.08 17.37 -17.36
CA PRO A 97 -24.25 16.72 -16.75
C PRO A 97 -25.06 15.75 -17.63
N ALA A 98 -25.98 15.01 -16.99
CA ALA A 98 -27.06 14.24 -17.61
C ALA A 98 -27.97 15.13 -18.50
N PRO A 99 -28.61 14.58 -19.57
CA PRO A 99 -29.93 13.96 -19.37
C PRO A 99 -30.25 12.72 -20.25
N THR A 100 -31.12 11.87 -19.69
CA THR A 100 -32.23 11.08 -20.28
C THR A 100 -32.29 10.85 -21.80
N ALA A 101 -32.28 9.57 -22.21
CA ALA A 101 -33.32 8.99 -23.08
C ALA A 101 -33.16 7.46 -23.24
N THR A 102 -34.14 6.70 -22.75
CA THR A 102 -34.48 5.34 -23.22
C THR A 102 -35.11 5.46 -24.61
N PRO A 103 -34.77 4.60 -25.59
CA PRO A 103 -35.74 3.55 -25.92
C PRO A 103 -35.07 2.20 -26.20
N THR A 104 -35.54 1.15 -25.53
CA THR A 104 -35.30 -0.24 -25.93
C THR A 104 -36.32 -0.61 -27.00
N PRO A 105 -35.93 -1.01 -28.22
CA PRO A 105 -36.82 -1.71 -29.13
C PRO A 105 -36.66 -3.22 -28.89
N THR A 106 -37.44 -3.80 -27.99
CA THR A 106 -37.54 -5.27 -27.90
C THR A 106 -38.75 -5.73 -28.68
N ARG A 107 -38.43 -6.12 -29.92
CA ARG A 107 -39.21 -6.99 -30.78
C ARG A 107 -39.40 -8.34 -30.09
N GLU A 108 -40.65 -8.74 -29.87
CA GLU A 108 -41.00 -10.10 -29.46
C GLU A 108 -41.87 -10.76 -30.55
N PRO A 109 -41.58 -12.00 -30.97
CA PRO A 109 -42.34 -12.70 -32.01
C PRO A 109 -43.44 -13.63 -31.45
N GLN A 110 -44.55 -13.70 -32.20
CA GLN A 110 -45.46 -14.85 -32.41
C GLN A 110 -46.38 -15.32 -31.26
N THR A 111 -47.70 -15.26 -31.52
CA THR A 111 -48.52 -16.43 -31.89
C THR A 111 -49.73 -15.97 -32.69
#